data_AF-A0A3C1WKW0-F1
#
_entry.id   AF-A0A3C1WKW0-F1
#
_cell.length_a   1.000
_cell.length_b   1.000
_cell.length_c   1.000
_cell.angle_alpha   90.00
_cell.angle_beta   90.00
_cell.angle_gamma   90.00
#
_symmetry.space_group_name_H-M   'P 1'
#
loop_
_entity.id
_entity.type
_entity.pdbx_description
1 polymer ?
#
loop_
_entity_poly.entity_id
_entity_poly.type
_entity_poly.pdbx_seq_one_letter_code
_entity_poly.pdbx_strand_id
1 'polypeptide(L)' 'MSAAHTINSSSSEQQSPLAAGLYLVATPIGNLEDITFRAVNILKACHRILAEDTRHSRVLLDHYGIRKPVEPYHDFNK' A
#
# COMPACT_ATOMS: atom_id res chain seq x y z
N MET A 1 -19.05 29.47 31.65
CA MET A 1 -18.54 30.03 30.38
C MET A 1 -17.72 28.95 29.69
N SER A 2 -18.38 28.19 28.82
CA SER A 2 -17.79 27.13 27.98
C SER A 2 -17.13 27.76 26.76
N ALA A 3 -15.93 27.31 26.35
CA ALA A 3 -15.69 26.79 25.00
C ALA A 3 -14.19 26.54 24.71
N ALA A 4 -13.94 25.30 24.26
CA ALA A 4 -12.94 24.88 23.28
C ALA A 4 -11.44 24.97 23.62
N HIS A 5 -10.93 23.86 24.18
CA HIS A 5 -9.61 23.34 23.80
C HIS A 5 -9.73 22.80 22.36
N THR A 6 -9.22 23.53 21.37
CA THR A 6 -9.12 23.07 19.99
C THR A 6 -7.97 22.07 19.88
N ILE A 7 -8.29 20.78 20.03
CA ILE A 7 -7.41 19.68 19.62
C ILE A 7 -7.41 19.64 18.09
N ASN A 8 -6.33 20.12 17.50
CA ASN A 8 -6.11 20.12 16.05
C ASN A 8 -5.83 18.67 15.61
N SER A 9 -6.87 17.91 15.30
CA SER A 9 -6.80 16.59 14.70
C SER A 9 -6.53 16.71 13.19
N SER A 10 -5.26 16.77 12.82
CA SER A 10 -4.81 16.50 11.45
C SER A 10 -3.46 15.80 11.49
N SER A 11 -3.47 14.57 12.00
CA SER A 11 -2.40 13.60 11.80
C SER A 11 -2.33 13.24 10.32
N SER A 12 -1.75 14.11 9.50
CA SER A 12 -1.20 13.69 8.22
C SER A 12 -0.01 12.80 8.55
N GLU A 13 -0.18 11.48 8.42
CA GLU A 13 0.95 10.56 8.47
C GLU A 13 1.92 10.98 7.36
N GLN A 14 2.96 11.74 7.74
CA GLN A 14 4.03 12.13 6.84
C GLN A 14 4.83 10.89 6.48
N GLN A 15 4.38 10.19 5.44
CA GLN A 15 5.06 9.01 4.93
C GLN A 15 6.28 9.49 4.13
N SER A 16 7.48 9.25 4.67
CA SER A 16 8.73 9.64 4.01
C SER A 16 8.78 9.11 2.57
N PRO A 17 9.25 9.93 1.60
CA PRO A 17 9.30 9.50 0.21
C PRO A 17 10.20 8.27 0.04
N LEU A 18 9.72 7.27 -0.70
CA LEU A 18 10.54 6.12 -1.08
C LEU A 18 11.71 6.59 -1.95
N ALA A 19 12.89 6.01 -1.71
CA ALA A 19 14.00 6.17 -2.64
C ALA A 19 13.63 5.59 -4.01
N ALA A 20 14.19 6.15 -5.08
CA ALA A 20 13.98 5.60 -6.42
C ALA A 20 14.53 4.17 -6.48
N GLY A 21 13.70 3.23 -6.95
CA GLY A 21 14.11 1.83 -7.06
C GLY A 21 12.95 0.86 -7.28
N LEU A 22 13.31 -0.41 -7.48
CA LEU A 22 12.39 -1.53 -7.52
C LEU A 22 12.32 -2.17 -6.13
N TYR A 23 11.10 -2.26 -5.60
CA TYR A 23 10.85 -2.90 -4.31
C TYR A 23 10.14 -4.23 -4.53
N LEU A 24 10.81 -5.33 -4.14
CA LEU A 24 10.19 -6.65 -4.11
C LEU A 24 9.44 -6.82 -2.79
N VAL A 25 8.14 -7.04 -2.89
CA VAL A 25 7.24 -7.17 -1.73
C VAL A 25 6.60 -8.55 -1.78
N ALA A 26 6.81 -9.33 -0.72
CA ALA A 26 6.11 -10.60 -0.56
C ALA A 26 4.63 -10.35 -0.23
N THR A 27 3.74 -11.06 -0.92
CA THR A 27 2.31 -11.10 -0.60
C THR A 27 1.99 -12.32 0.25
N PRO A 28 0.98 -12.27 1.12
CA PRO A 28 0.53 -13.44 1.86
C PRO A 28 0.10 -14.60 0.95
N ILE A 29 0.23 -15.83 1.46
CA ILE A 29 -0.13 -17.06 0.75
C ILE A 29 -1.55 -17.58 1.09
N GLY A 30 -2.34 -16.81 1.84
CA GLY A 30 -3.72 -17.17 2.18
C GLY A 30 -4.32 -16.41 3.35
N ASN A 31 -3.50 -15.93 4.29
CA ASN A 31 -3.97 -15.10 5.41
C ASN A 31 -3.53 -13.64 5.24
N LEU A 32 -4.49 -12.72 5.15
CA LEU A 32 -4.18 -11.29 4.91
C LEU A 32 -3.29 -10.70 6.00
N GLU A 33 -3.42 -11.16 7.24
CA GLU A 33 -2.65 -10.68 8.40
C GLU A 33 -1.15 -11.05 8.35
N ASP A 34 -0.74 -11.96 7.46
CA ASP A 34 0.68 -12.33 7.34
C ASP A 34 1.52 -11.26 6.62
N ILE A 35 0.89 -10.19 6.10
CA ILE A 35 1.63 -9.10 5.47
C ILE A 35 2.37 -8.26 6.51
N THR A 36 3.59 -7.84 6.19
CA THR A 36 4.36 -6.96 7.08
C THR A 36 3.89 -5.51 6.99
N PHE A 37 4.01 -4.75 8.08
CA PHE A 37 3.78 -3.30 8.07
C PHE A 37 4.63 -2.58 7.03
N ARG A 38 5.88 -3.03 6.83
CA ARG A 38 6.78 -2.48 5.80
C ARG A 38 6.22 -2.67 4.39
N ALA A 39 5.66 -3.84 4.07
CA ALA A 39 5.04 -4.11 2.78
C ALA A 39 3.86 -3.17 2.53
N VAL A 40 2.95 -3.04 3.50
CA VAL A 40 1.81 -2.11 3.42
C VAL A 40 2.30 -0.68 3.18
N ASN A 41 3.33 -0.23 3.91
CA ASN A 41 3.88 1.11 3.77
C ASN A 41 4.52 1.36 2.40
N ILE A 42 5.25 0.39 1.86
CA ILE A 42 5.83 0.48 0.51
C ILE A 42 4.71 0.56 -0.53
N LEU A 43 3.71 -0.32 -0.44
CA LEU A 43 2.59 -0.34 -1.39
C LEU A 43 1.77 0.97 -1.32
N LYS A 44 1.60 1.56 -0.14
CA LYS A 44 0.96 2.89 0.03
C LYS A 44 1.79 4.05 -0.54
N ALA A 45 3.12 3.97 -0.50
CA ALA A 45 3.99 5.05 -0.92
C ALA A 45 4.44 4.97 -2.39
N CYS A 46 4.36 3.79 -3.04
CA CYS A 46 4.81 3.60 -4.41
C CYS A 46 3.96 4.37 -5.46
N HIS A 47 4.52 4.51 -6.67
CA HIS A 47 3.83 5.14 -7.81
C HIS A 47 2.99 4.13 -8.62
N ARG A 48 3.50 2.90 -8.74
CA ARG A 48 2.92 1.80 -9.52
C ARG A 48 3.18 0.48 -8.82
N ILE A 49 2.24 -0.44 -8.96
CA ILE A 49 2.35 -1.83 -8.51
C ILE A 49 2.31 -2.73 -9.73
N LEU A 50 3.30 -3.60 -9.85
CA LEU A 50 3.32 -4.67 -10.85
C LEU A 50 2.97 -5.97 -10.13
N ALA A 51 1.97 -6.70 -10.63
CA ALA A 51 1.47 -7.90 -9.99
C ALA A 51 1.38 -9.08 -10.95
N GLU A 52 1.66 -10.29 -10.44
CA GLU A 52 1.52 -11.56 -11.17
C GLU A 52 0.04 -12.03 -11.28
N ASP A 53 -0.81 -11.60 -10.37
CA ASP A 53 -2.25 -11.67 -10.60
C ASP A 53 -2.86 -10.40 -10.03
N THR A 54 -3.38 -9.56 -10.91
CA THR A 54 -4.00 -8.30 -10.51
C THR A 54 -5.31 -8.52 -9.76
N ARG A 55 -5.99 -9.66 -9.94
CA ARG A 55 -7.23 -10.01 -9.23
C ARG A 55 -6.95 -10.32 -7.76
N HIS A 56 -5.96 -11.19 -7.48
CA HIS A 56 -5.54 -11.49 -6.11
C HIS A 56 -4.96 -10.26 -5.42
N SER A 57 -4.13 -9.51 -6.14
CA SER A 57 -3.54 -8.27 -5.59
C SER A 57 -4.61 -7.25 -5.26
N ARG A 58 -5.69 -7.15 -6.05
CA ARG A 58 -6.82 -6.23 -5.77
C ARG A 58 -7.44 -6.51 -4.40
N VAL A 59 -7.70 -7.77 -4.05
CA VAL A 59 -8.29 -8.15 -2.76
C VAL A 59 -7.41 -7.70 -1.60
N LEU A 60 -6.10 -7.96 -1.69
CA LEU A 60 -5.11 -7.52 -0.70
C LEU A 60 -5.10 -5.99 -0.57
N LEU A 61 -5.02 -5.28 -1.70
CA LEU A 61 -4.92 -3.82 -1.72
C LEU A 61 -6.20 -3.16 -1.19
N ASP A 62 -7.37 -3.70 -1.55
CA ASP A 62 -8.67 -3.22 -1.05
C ASP A 62 -8.79 -3.42 0.46
N HIS A 63 -8.34 -4.55 1.00
CA HIS A 63 -8.32 -4.82 2.45
C HIS A 63 -7.49 -3.79 3.22
N TYR A 64 -6.36 -3.34 2.66
CA TYR A 64 -5.48 -2.33 3.28
C TYR A 64 -5.77 -0.88 2.85
N GLY A 65 -6.83 -0.64 2.07
CA GLY A 65 -7.22 0.69 1.60
C GLY A 65 -6.21 1.33 0.62
N ILE A 66 -5.46 0.51 -0.12
CA ILE A 66 -4.37 0.96 -1.01
C ILE A 66 -4.93 1.22 -2.41
N ARG A 67 -5.04 2.51 -2.77
CA ARG A 67 -5.53 2.96 -4.08
C ARG A 67 -4.36 3.35 -4.99
N LYS A 68 -3.59 2.36 -5.45
CA LYS A 68 -2.51 2.56 -6.42
C LYS A 68 -2.82 1.91 -7.76
N PRO A 69 -2.30 2.43 -8.88
CA PRO A 69 -2.43 1.78 -10.17
C PRO A 69 -1.67 0.44 -10.16
N VAL A 70 -2.37 -0.62 -10.56
CA VAL A 70 -1.85 -2.00 -10.60
C VAL A 70 -1.86 -2.46 -12.04
N GLU A 71 -0.73 -2.95 -12.53
CA GLU A 71 -0.55 -3.44 -13.89
C GLU A 71 -0.12 -4.91 -13.86
N PRO A 72 -0.63 -5.75 -14.78
CA PRO A 72 -0.22 -7.15 -14.86
C PRO A 72 1.21 -7.27 -15.38
N TYR A 73 2.02 -8.08 -14.69
CA TYR A 73 3.40 -8.37 -15.09
C TYR A 73 3.65 -9.87 -15.02
N HIS A 74 3.64 -10.52 -16.20
CA HIS A 74 3.87 -11.95 -16.39
C HIS A 74 4.77 -12.16 -17.61
N ASP A 75 5.30 -13.38 -17.76
CA ASP A 75 6.24 -13.74 -18.81
C ASP A 75 5.77 -13.48 -20.26
N PHE A 76 4.47 -13.29 -20.49
CA PHE A 76 3.90 -12.94 -21.80
C PHE A 76 3.95 -11.43 -22.15
N ASN A 77 4.39 -10.55 -21.23
CA ASN A 77 4.49 -9.10 -21.42
C ASN A 77 5.94 -8.62 -21.69
N LYS A 78 6.82 -9.49 -22.20
CA LYS A 78 8.16 -9.10 -22.65
C LYS A 78 8.12 -8.29 -23.94
#